data_AF-A0AAN7IHH7-F1
#
_entry.id   AF-A0AAN7IHH7-F1
#
_cell.length_a   1.000
_cell.length_b   1.000
_cell.length_c   1.000
_cell.angle_alpha   90.00
_cell.angle_beta   90.00
_cell.angle_gamma   90.00
#
_symmetry.space_group_name_H-M   'P 1'
#
loop_
_entity.id
_entity.type
_entity.pdbx_description
1 polymer ?
#
loop_
_entity_poly.entity_id
_entity_poly.type
_entity_poly.pdbx_seq_one_letter_code
_entity_poly.pdbx_strand_id
1 'polypeptide(L)'
;MVSQYQLNLGLKHWQAVKHILKYLRITRDYMLVYHGKDLIPTGYTESDFQSDLDFKKSTLGCVFTLGGGAISWRCVKQSCIADSTMEVEYVATCQAAKKAIWLKKFLSDLGVVRMEQVPTTLFCDNRGVVAQSKDPRNHKKGKHIERKYHFIRDIIAWGDVIVAKIDSVSNLADPFTKSLPQRNFKSHLEGI
;
A
#
# COMPACT_ATOMS: atom_id res chain seq x y z
N MET A 1 -12.89 -6.78 -7.93
CA MET A 1 -13.19 -8.22 -7.98
C MET A 1 -14.68 -8.51 -8.13
N VAL A 2 -15.59 -7.93 -7.32
CA VAL A 2 -17.04 -8.18 -7.48
C VAL A 2 -17.73 -7.18 -8.41
N SER A 3 -17.34 -5.90 -8.37
CA SER A 3 -17.96 -4.83 -9.18
C SER A 3 -17.85 -5.02 -10.69
N GLN A 4 -16.79 -5.70 -11.17
CA GLN A 4 -16.56 -5.90 -12.61
C GLN A 4 -17.44 -6.99 -13.23
N TYR A 5 -18.08 -7.84 -12.41
CA TYR A 5 -18.93 -8.94 -12.88
C TYR A 5 -20.40 -8.76 -12.52
N GLN A 6 -20.85 -7.52 -12.33
CA GLN A 6 -22.25 -7.22 -11.95
C GLN A 6 -23.29 -7.83 -12.91
N LEU A 7 -22.94 -7.96 -14.19
CA LEU A 7 -23.83 -8.49 -15.24
C LEU A 7 -23.79 -10.03 -15.37
N ASN A 8 -22.76 -10.70 -14.85
CA ASN A 8 -22.61 -12.16 -14.98
C ASN A 8 -21.87 -12.75 -13.77
N LEU A 9 -22.62 -12.93 -12.68
CA LEU A 9 -22.09 -13.43 -11.41
C LEU A 9 -22.05 -14.96 -11.41
N GLY A 10 -20.84 -15.54 -11.48
CA GLY A 10 -20.62 -16.96 -11.21
C GLY A 10 -20.59 -17.30 -9.72
N LEU A 11 -20.52 -18.60 -9.40
CA LEU A 11 -20.52 -19.11 -8.01
C LEU A 11 -19.41 -18.48 -7.14
N LYS A 12 -18.20 -18.30 -7.71
CA LYS A 12 -17.07 -17.64 -7.02
C LYS A 12 -17.39 -16.20 -6.64
N HIS A 13 -18.07 -15.45 -7.51
CA HIS A 13 -18.48 -14.07 -7.24
C HIS A 13 -19.53 -14.01 -6.13
N TRP A 14 -20.48 -14.96 -6.13
CA TRP A 14 -21.50 -15.07 -5.07
C TRP A 14 -20.90 -15.38 -3.70
N GLN A 15 -19.92 -16.29 -3.65
CA GLN A 15 -19.17 -16.58 -2.41
C GLN A 15 -18.44 -15.34 -1.89
N ALA A 16 -17.81 -14.55 -2.77
CA ALA A 16 -17.16 -13.30 -2.40
C ALA A 16 -18.16 -12.27 -1.85
N VAL A 17 -19.34 -12.11 -2.47
CA VAL A 17 -20.41 -11.23 -1.96
C VAL A 17 -20.85 -11.64 -0.55
N LYS A 18 -21.12 -12.93 -0.32
CA LYS A 18 -21.48 -13.44 1.01
C LYS A 18 -20.39 -13.17 2.04
N HIS A 19 -19.12 -13.32 1.65
CA HIS A 19 -17.99 -13.03 2.53
C HIS A 19 -17.95 -11.54 2.92
N ILE A 20 -18.15 -10.63 1.96
CA ILE A 20 -18.24 -9.18 2.22
C ILE A 20 -19.38 -8.87 3.20
N LEU A 21 -20.58 -9.41 2.97
CA LEU A 21 -21.72 -9.18 3.86
C LEU A 21 -21.48 -9.74 5.27
N LYS A 22 -20.84 -10.90 5.38
CA LYS A 22 -20.46 -11.48 6.68
C LYS A 22 -19.42 -10.63 7.39
N TYR A 23 -18.42 -10.11 6.67
CA TYR A 23 -17.43 -9.19 7.20
C TYR A 23 -18.11 -7.94 7.77
N LEU A 24 -18.91 -7.24 6.97
CA LEU A 24 -19.64 -6.03 7.39
C LEU A 24 -20.52 -6.27 8.61
N ARG A 25 -21.20 -7.43 8.68
CA ARG A 25 -22.02 -7.79 9.84
C ARG A 25 -21.19 -8.02 11.11
N ILE A 26 -20.04 -8.69 11.00
CA ILE A 26 -19.18 -9.02 12.14
C ILE A 26 -18.44 -7.78 12.65
N THR A 27 -18.02 -6.88 11.75
CA THR A 27 -17.25 -5.67 12.09
C THR A 27 -18.11 -4.42 12.22
N ARG A 28 -19.44 -4.56 12.36
CA ARG A 28 -20.38 -3.41 12.37
C ARG A 28 -20.10 -2.42 13.51
N ASP A 29 -19.55 -2.93 14.62
CA ASP A 29 -19.28 -2.17 15.84
C ASP A 29 -17.79 -1.74 15.91
N TYR A 30 -17.02 -2.00 14.84
CA TYR A 30 -15.61 -1.61 14.80
C TYR A 30 -15.49 -0.13 14.41
N MET A 31 -14.54 0.55 15.04
CA MET A 31 -14.26 1.95 14.80
C MET A 31 -12.77 2.18 14.59
N LEU A 32 -12.45 3.25 13.88
CA LEU A 32 -11.08 3.70 13.78
C LEU A 32 -10.70 4.42 15.08
N VAL A 33 -9.64 3.94 15.73
CA VAL A 33 -9.14 4.50 16.99
C VAL A 33 -7.84 5.26 16.71
N TYR A 34 -7.71 6.43 17.33
CA TYR A 34 -6.49 7.22 17.31
C TYR A 34 -5.91 7.25 18.72
N HIS A 35 -4.61 6.96 18.83
CA HIS A 35 -3.94 6.78 20.12
C HIS A 35 -3.16 8.01 20.58
N GLY A 36 -3.27 9.14 19.87
CA GLY A 36 -2.55 10.37 20.23
C GLY A 36 -1.03 10.24 20.14
N LYS A 37 -0.53 9.28 19.35
CA LYS A 37 0.90 9.13 19.02
C LYS A 37 1.37 10.36 18.22
N ASP A 38 2.68 10.44 17.97
CA ASP A 38 3.27 11.51 17.15
C ASP A 38 2.50 11.70 15.84
N LEU A 39 2.32 12.96 15.45
CA LEU A 39 1.67 13.35 14.20
C LEU A 39 2.61 13.17 12.99
N ILE A 40 3.35 12.06 12.95
CA ILE A 40 4.23 11.72 11.84
C ILE A 40 3.48 10.80 10.88
N PRO A 41 3.21 11.22 9.63
CA PRO A 41 2.56 10.34 8.67
C PRO A 41 3.47 9.15 8.37
N THR A 42 2.90 7.95 8.41
CA THR A 42 3.62 6.69 8.11
C THR A 42 2.82 5.90 7.08
N GLY A 43 3.47 5.56 5.97
CA GLY A 43 2.88 4.80 4.88
C GLY A 43 3.25 3.32 4.91
N TYR A 44 2.36 2.49 4.41
CA TYR A 44 2.53 1.06 4.20
C TYR A 44 2.10 0.72 2.78
N THR A 45 2.85 -0.12 2.10
CA THR A 45 2.54 -0.57 0.74
C THR A 45 2.64 -2.07 0.63
N GLU A 46 1.78 -2.63 -0.19
CA GLU A 46 1.72 -4.05 -0.53
C GLU A 46 1.24 -4.21 -1.98
N SER A 47 1.53 -5.33 -2.62
CA SER A 47 0.92 -5.65 -3.89
C SER A 47 0.79 -7.13 -4.17
N ASP A 48 -0.23 -7.50 -4.95
CA ASP A 48 -0.49 -8.87 -5.37
C ASP A 48 -0.34 -9.02 -6.89
N PHE A 49 0.66 -9.81 -7.29
CA PHE A 49 1.10 -10.04 -8.66
C PHE A 49 0.06 -10.83 -9.47
N GLN A 50 -0.38 -10.27 -10.60
CA GLN A 50 -1.34 -10.91 -11.51
C GLN A 50 -2.64 -11.40 -10.84
N SER A 51 -3.06 -10.74 -9.76
CA SER A 51 -4.30 -11.03 -9.03
C SER A 51 -5.56 -10.98 -9.89
N ASP A 52 -5.54 -10.19 -10.97
CA ASP A 52 -6.60 -10.15 -11.96
C ASP A 52 -6.39 -11.22 -13.03
N LEU A 53 -7.08 -12.35 -12.92
CA LEU A 53 -6.87 -13.49 -13.83
C LEU A 53 -7.24 -13.18 -15.30
N ASP A 54 -8.20 -12.29 -15.51
CA ASP A 54 -8.70 -11.94 -16.86
C ASP A 54 -7.70 -11.10 -17.65
N PHE A 55 -7.08 -10.11 -16.99
CA PHE A 55 -6.17 -9.15 -17.64
C PHE A 55 -4.71 -9.27 -17.19
N LYS A 56 -4.41 -10.24 -16.31
CA LYS A 56 -3.11 -10.43 -15.65
C LYS A 56 -2.56 -9.16 -15.00
N LYS A 57 -3.48 -8.29 -14.54
CA LYS A 57 -3.13 -7.06 -13.84
C LYS A 57 -2.92 -7.35 -12.36
N SER A 58 -1.96 -6.65 -11.79
CA SER A 58 -1.65 -6.74 -10.37
C SER A 58 -2.48 -5.74 -9.57
N THR A 59 -2.66 -6.00 -8.29
CA THR A 59 -3.41 -5.10 -7.38
C THR A 59 -2.42 -4.50 -6.40
N LEU A 60 -2.49 -3.19 -6.18
CA LEU A 60 -1.71 -2.52 -5.16
C LEU A 60 -2.61 -2.14 -3.98
N GLY A 61 -2.06 -2.26 -2.78
CA GLY A 61 -2.65 -1.80 -1.54
C GLY A 61 -1.72 -0.80 -0.87
N CYS A 62 -2.26 0.31 -0.36
CA CYS A 62 -1.51 1.17 0.54
C CYS A 62 -2.41 1.77 1.63
N VAL A 63 -1.82 2.03 2.78
CA VAL A 63 -2.45 2.72 3.90
C VAL A 63 -1.46 3.69 4.54
N PHE A 64 -1.96 4.84 4.95
CA PHE A 64 -1.23 5.89 5.65
C PHE A 64 -1.88 6.09 7.01
N THR A 65 -1.03 6.15 8.03
CA THR A 65 -1.42 6.37 9.42
C THR A 65 -0.87 7.70 9.92
N LEU A 66 -1.57 8.30 10.88
CA LEU A 66 -1.19 9.51 11.60
C LEU A 66 -1.81 9.45 13.00
N GLY A 67 -1.05 9.81 14.05
CA GLY A 67 -1.57 9.78 15.42
C GLY A 67 -1.98 8.39 15.91
N GLY A 68 -1.41 7.34 15.32
CA GLY A 68 -1.77 5.95 15.60
C GLY A 68 -3.10 5.50 15.01
N GLY A 69 -3.62 6.14 13.96
CA GLY A 69 -4.82 5.70 13.23
C GLY A 69 -4.69 5.89 11.72
N ALA A 70 -5.41 5.10 10.92
CA ALA A 70 -5.38 5.19 9.45
C ALA A 70 -6.11 6.44 8.93
N ILE A 71 -5.41 7.33 8.22
CA ILE A 71 -5.99 8.57 7.67
C ILE A 71 -6.25 8.50 6.16
N SER A 72 -5.59 7.58 5.45
CA SER A 72 -5.83 7.42 4.02
C SER A 72 -5.42 6.04 3.54
N TRP A 73 -6.27 5.37 2.78
CA TRP A 73 -5.97 4.07 2.19
C TRP A 73 -6.31 4.04 0.70
N ARG A 74 -5.80 3.03 -0.01
CA ARG A 74 -6.13 2.78 -1.41
C ARG A 74 -5.89 1.31 -1.73
N CYS A 75 -6.86 0.69 -2.41
CA CYS A 75 -6.69 -0.57 -3.10
C CYS A 75 -7.07 -0.35 -4.57
N VAL A 76 -6.16 -0.62 -5.51
CA VAL A 76 -6.43 -0.37 -6.93
C VAL A 76 -5.67 -1.34 -7.82
N LYS A 77 -6.29 -1.74 -8.94
CA LYS A 77 -5.60 -2.47 -10.01
C LYS A 77 -4.54 -1.57 -10.64
N GLN A 78 -3.33 -2.08 -10.77
CA GLN A 78 -2.25 -1.39 -11.46
C GLN A 78 -2.59 -1.23 -12.95
N SER A 79 -2.22 -0.08 -13.51
CA SER A 79 -2.45 0.23 -14.92
C SER A 79 -1.44 -0.47 -15.84
N CYS A 80 -0.23 -0.72 -15.36
CA CYS A 80 0.83 -1.41 -16.10
C CYS A 80 0.79 -2.91 -15.83
N ILE A 81 1.08 -3.69 -16.87
CA ILE A 81 1.45 -5.10 -16.74
C ILE A 81 2.92 -5.12 -16.33
N ALA A 82 3.22 -5.88 -15.28
CA ALA A 82 4.56 -6.07 -14.77
C ALA A 82 4.95 -7.53 -14.95
N ASP A 83 6.24 -7.76 -15.19
CA ASP A 83 6.74 -9.08 -15.57
C ASP A 83 7.28 -9.87 -14.37
N SER A 84 7.34 -9.25 -13.18
CA SER A 84 7.68 -9.93 -11.93
C SER A 84 7.01 -9.31 -10.71
N THR A 85 6.94 -10.08 -9.61
CA THR A 85 6.46 -9.62 -8.30
C THR A 85 7.23 -8.39 -7.82
N MET A 86 8.56 -8.40 -8.00
CA MET A 86 9.42 -7.28 -7.62
C MET A 86 9.04 -5.98 -8.36
N GLU A 87 8.73 -6.08 -9.67
CA GLU A 87 8.31 -4.91 -10.44
C GLU A 87 6.96 -4.36 -9.96
N VAL A 88 6.02 -5.24 -9.62
CA VAL A 88 4.71 -4.83 -9.09
C VAL A 88 4.85 -4.09 -7.77
N GLU A 89 5.64 -4.63 -6.84
CA GLU A 89 5.84 -3.99 -5.53
C GLU A 89 6.61 -2.68 -5.67
N TYR A 90 7.56 -2.61 -6.61
CA TYR A 90 8.25 -1.36 -6.91
C TYR A 90 7.28 -0.32 -7.47
N VAL A 91 6.38 -0.71 -8.37
CA VAL A 91 5.33 0.15 -8.91
C VAL A 91 4.36 0.60 -7.81
N ALA A 92 3.98 -0.29 -6.88
CA ALA A 92 3.12 0.02 -5.75
C ALA A 92 3.79 1.04 -4.82
N THR A 93 5.06 0.79 -4.47
CA THR A 93 5.90 1.69 -3.66
C THR A 93 6.03 3.06 -4.31
N CYS A 94 6.22 3.12 -5.63
CA CYS A 94 6.29 4.38 -6.38
C CYS A 94 4.99 5.19 -6.24
N GLN A 95 3.83 4.52 -6.37
CA GLN A 95 2.53 5.17 -6.25
C GLN A 95 2.25 5.61 -4.81
N ALA A 96 2.61 4.80 -3.82
CA ALA A 96 2.50 5.16 -2.42
C ALA A 96 3.41 6.34 -2.08
N ALA A 97 4.65 6.39 -2.59
CA ALA A 97 5.56 7.50 -2.34
C ALA A 97 5.05 8.83 -2.93
N LYS A 98 4.42 8.82 -4.11
CA LYS A 98 3.71 10.01 -4.65
C LYS A 98 2.60 10.48 -3.73
N LYS A 99 1.82 9.54 -3.19
CA LYS A 99 0.74 9.84 -2.25
C LYS A 99 1.30 10.36 -0.91
N ALA A 100 2.44 9.85 -0.46
CA ALA A 100 3.13 10.30 0.74
C ALA A 100 3.53 11.78 0.63
N ILE A 101 4.16 12.16 -0.49
CA ILE A 101 4.57 13.57 -0.74
C ILE A 101 3.34 14.48 -0.78
N TRP A 102 2.30 14.08 -1.52
CA TRP A 102 1.06 14.84 -1.57
C TRP A 102 0.41 14.98 -0.19
N LEU A 103 0.36 13.89 0.59
CA LEU A 103 -0.23 13.88 1.92
C LEU A 103 0.57 14.74 2.89
N LYS A 104 1.91 14.68 2.84
CA LYS A 104 2.80 15.53 3.63
C LYS A 104 2.55 17.01 3.34
N LYS A 105 2.46 17.39 2.06
CA LYS A 105 2.15 18.76 1.66
C LYS A 105 0.76 19.18 2.16
N PHE A 106 -0.26 18.35 1.95
CA PHE A 106 -1.63 18.62 2.41
C PHE A 106 -1.71 18.83 3.93
N LEU A 107 -1.06 17.98 4.72
CA LEU A 107 -1.02 18.11 6.17
C LEU A 107 -0.24 19.35 6.65
N SER A 108 0.80 19.73 5.92
CA SER A 108 1.57 20.96 6.15
C SER A 108 0.71 22.20 5.88
N ASP A 109 0.00 22.22 4.75
CA ASP A 109 -0.88 23.33 4.35
C ASP A 109 -2.04 23.52 5.35
N LEU A 110 -2.52 22.44 5.97
CA LEU A 110 -3.52 22.49 7.05
C LEU A 110 -2.97 22.93 8.41
N GLY A 111 -1.64 23.07 8.56
CA GLY A 111 -1.00 23.39 9.84
C GLY A 111 -1.07 22.27 10.89
N VAL A 112 -1.46 21.04 10.48
CA VAL A 112 -1.57 19.88 11.37
C VAL A 112 -0.19 19.39 11.79
N VAL A 113 0.78 19.49 10.88
CA VAL A 113 2.14 19.03 11.15
C VAL A 113 3.20 19.91 10.50
N ARG A 114 4.14 20.42 11.31
CA ARG A 114 5.33 21.15 10.83
C ARG A 114 6.41 20.14 10.41
N MET A 115 6.21 19.49 9.26
CA MET A 115 7.01 18.35 8.80
C MET A 115 8.02 18.68 7.71
N GLU A 116 8.35 19.95 7.48
CA GLU A 116 9.25 20.36 6.39
C GLU A 116 10.59 19.61 6.40
N GLN A 117 11.07 19.20 7.58
CA GLN A 117 12.38 18.56 7.74
C GLN A 117 12.34 17.05 8.01
N VAL A 118 11.17 16.44 8.22
CA VAL A 118 11.08 15.00 8.55
C VAL A 118 10.64 14.18 7.33
N PRO A 119 11.42 13.18 6.90
CA PRO A 119 11.00 12.27 5.83
C PRO A 119 9.79 11.43 6.25
N THR A 120 8.88 11.20 5.30
CA THR A 120 7.78 10.23 5.51
C THR A 120 8.32 8.81 5.34
N THR A 121 8.18 7.97 6.36
CA THR A 121 8.55 6.56 6.26
C THR A 121 7.48 5.80 5.49
N LEU A 122 7.91 5.08 4.44
CA LEU A 122 7.09 4.18 3.63
C LEU A 122 7.60 2.74 3.81
N PHE A 123 6.82 1.93 4.51
CA PHE A 123 7.11 0.53 4.75
C PHE A 123 6.67 -0.35 3.58
N CYS A 124 7.57 -1.23 3.15
CA CYS A 124 7.35 -2.25 2.12
C CYS A 124 7.88 -3.60 2.64
N ASP A 125 7.21 -4.69 2.32
CA ASP A 125 7.63 -6.03 2.70
C ASP A 125 8.64 -6.68 1.72
N ASN A 126 9.00 -6.02 0.61
CA ASN A 126 10.00 -6.56 -0.31
C ASN A 126 11.40 -5.98 -0.08
N ARG A 127 12.35 -6.85 0.31
CA ARG A 127 13.76 -6.46 0.52
C ARG A 127 14.45 -5.98 -0.75
N GLY A 128 14.12 -6.57 -1.90
CA GLY A 128 14.64 -6.18 -3.21
C GLY A 128 14.23 -4.76 -3.58
N VAL A 129 12.97 -4.38 -3.34
CA VAL A 129 12.49 -3.01 -3.55
C VAL A 129 13.23 -2.00 -2.67
N VAL A 130 13.39 -2.31 -1.38
CA VAL A 130 14.12 -1.46 -0.42
C VAL A 130 15.60 -1.30 -0.81
N ALA A 131 16.24 -2.35 -1.32
CA ALA A 131 17.62 -2.27 -1.78
C ALA A 131 17.72 -1.44 -3.08
N GLN A 132 16.82 -1.69 -4.03
CA GLN A 132 16.82 -1.05 -5.35
C GLN A 132 16.43 0.43 -5.29
N SER A 133 15.63 0.83 -4.30
CA SER A 133 15.33 2.23 -4.03
C SER A 133 16.56 3.01 -3.52
N LYS A 134 17.57 2.33 -2.97
CA LYS A 134 18.79 2.94 -2.42
C LYS A 134 20.00 2.88 -3.36
N ASP A 135 20.12 1.84 -4.19
CA ASP A 135 21.29 1.67 -5.08
C ASP A 135 20.99 2.09 -6.53
N PRO A 136 21.71 3.07 -7.11
CA PRO A 136 21.54 3.51 -8.50
C PRO A 136 21.98 2.49 -9.57
N ARG A 137 22.81 1.50 -9.24
CA ARG A 137 23.54 0.67 -10.23
C ARG A 137 22.76 -0.51 -10.82
N ASN A 138 21.55 -0.79 -10.36
CA ASN A 138 20.90 -2.09 -10.56
C ASN A 138 19.74 -2.12 -11.57
N HIS A 139 19.91 -1.52 -12.76
CA HIS A 139 18.91 -1.56 -13.84
C HIS A 139 19.50 -1.91 -15.21
N LYS A 140 19.68 -3.20 -15.47
CA LYS A 140 19.91 -3.70 -16.84
C LYS A 140 18.65 -4.27 -17.51
N LYS A 141 17.49 -4.36 -16.83
CA LYS A 141 16.37 -5.22 -17.28
C LYS A 141 14.94 -4.64 -17.26
N GLY A 142 14.69 -3.34 -17.08
CA GLY A 142 13.30 -2.83 -16.94
C GLY A 142 13.05 -1.43 -17.52
N LYS A 143 13.21 -1.26 -18.85
CA LYS A 143 13.00 0.04 -19.52
C LYS A 143 11.57 0.57 -19.37
N HIS A 144 10.56 -0.31 -19.33
CA HIS A 144 9.14 0.07 -19.22
C HIS A 144 8.76 0.70 -17.87
N ILE A 145 9.56 0.47 -16.82
CA ILE A 145 9.35 1.02 -15.48
C ILE A 145 10.49 1.94 -15.02
N GLU A 146 11.47 2.22 -15.89
CA GLU A 146 12.63 3.07 -15.62
C GLU A 146 12.27 4.43 -15.00
N ARG A 147 11.25 5.10 -15.53
CA ARG A 147 10.78 6.38 -14.97
C ARG A 147 10.34 6.27 -13.50
N LYS A 148 9.76 5.13 -13.10
CA LYS A 148 9.35 4.90 -11.70
C LYS A 148 10.55 4.69 -10.79
N TYR A 149 11.59 4.03 -11.31
CA TYR A 149 12.87 3.85 -10.62
C TYR A 149 13.57 5.18 -10.33
N HIS A 150 13.72 6.03 -11.35
CA HIS A 150 14.30 7.36 -11.19
C HIS A 150 13.50 8.19 -10.19
N PHE A 151 12.17 8.20 -10.31
CA PHE A 151 11.30 8.97 -9.41
C PHE A 151 11.50 8.60 -7.92
N ILE A 152 11.49 7.30 -7.56
CA ILE A 152 11.66 6.90 -6.14
C ILE A 152 13.05 7.30 -5.63
N ARG A 153 14.07 7.24 -6.47
CA ARG A 153 15.43 7.61 -6.06
C ARG A 153 15.55 9.10 -5.83
N ASP A 154 14.98 9.92 -6.70
CA ASP A 154 15.02 11.38 -6.58
C ASP A 154 14.38 11.82 -5.26
N ILE A 155 13.19 11.29 -4.94
CA ILE A 155 12.49 11.65 -3.70
C ILE A 155 13.19 11.15 -2.43
N ILE A 156 13.90 10.02 -2.50
CA ILE A 156 14.73 9.52 -1.39
C ILE A 156 15.97 10.41 -1.24
N ALA A 157 16.60 10.78 -2.35
CA ALA A 157 17.78 11.65 -2.37
C ALA A 157 17.46 13.06 -1.86
N TRP A 158 16.26 13.58 -2.13
CA TRP A 158 15.76 14.84 -1.58
C TRP A 158 15.41 14.76 -0.10
N GLY A 159 15.33 13.55 0.47
CA GLY A 159 14.97 13.35 1.88
C GLY A 159 13.47 13.51 2.17
N ASP A 160 12.62 13.44 1.15
CA ASP A 160 11.16 13.56 1.33
C ASP A 160 10.54 12.28 1.87
N VAL A 161 11.07 11.13 1.44
CA VAL A 161 10.54 9.79 1.75
C VAL A 161 11.68 8.84 2.09
N ILE A 162 11.50 8.01 3.11
CA ILE A 162 12.39 6.87 3.40
C ILE A 162 11.62 5.58 3.09
N VAL A 163 12.21 4.69 2.29
CA VAL A 163 11.66 3.35 2.07
C VAL A 163 12.33 2.37 3.03
N ALA A 164 11.54 1.70 3.86
CA ALA A 164 12.00 0.78 4.90
C ALA A 164 11.33 -0.60 4.78
N LYS A 165 12.05 -1.65 5.21
CA LYS A 165 11.52 -3.01 5.25
C LYS A 165 10.64 -3.19 6.49
N ILE A 166 9.47 -3.79 6.32
CA ILE A 166 8.63 -4.31 7.41
C ILE A 166 8.35 -5.79 7.19
N ASP A 167 8.06 -6.57 8.24
CA ASP A 167 7.57 -7.93 8.06
C ASP A 167 6.13 -7.94 7.49
N SER A 168 5.79 -8.92 6.66
CA SER A 168 4.46 -9.04 6.04
C SER A 168 3.37 -9.14 7.11
N VAL A 169 3.61 -9.86 8.22
CA VAL A 169 2.63 -9.99 9.31
C VAL A 169 2.35 -8.66 10.01
N SER A 170 3.32 -7.74 10.01
CA SER A 170 3.18 -6.39 10.55
C SER A 170 2.78 -5.35 9.50
N ASN A 171 2.64 -5.74 8.23
CA ASN A 171 2.33 -4.80 7.16
C ASN A 171 0.83 -4.45 7.17
N LEU A 172 0.49 -3.22 7.56
CA LEU A 172 -0.92 -2.77 7.55
C LEU A 172 -1.53 -2.71 6.15
N ALA A 173 -0.72 -2.82 5.09
CA ALA A 173 -1.20 -2.86 3.72
C ALA A 173 -1.63 -4.27 3.25
N ASP A 174 -1.27 -5.34 3.96
CA ASP A 174 -1.60 -6.73 3.60
C ASP A 174 -3.11 -7.01 3.40
N PRO A 175 -4.01 -6.52 4.27
CA PRO A 175 -5.44 -6.74 4.08
C PRO A 175 -6.01 -6.20 2.76
N PHE A 176 -5.32 -5.26 2.09
CA PHE A 176 -5.80 -4.67 0.84
C PHE A 176 -5.50 -5.52 -0.40
N THR A 177 -4.61 -6.50 -0.29
CA THR A 177 -4.14 -7.30 -1.42
C THR A 177 -4.31 -8.79 -1.17
N LYS A 178 -4.32 -9.22 0.10
CA LYS A 178 -4.39 -10.64 0.51
C LYS A 178 -5.68 -10.90 1.29
N SER A 179 -6.24 -12.09 1.11
CA SER A 179 -7.27 -12.61 2.02
C SER A 179 -6.60 -13.15 3.28
N LEU A 180 -6.85 -12.52 4.44
CA LEU A 180 -6.15 -12.86 5.67
C LEU A 180 -6.87 -13.97 6.47
N PRO A 181 -6.12 -14.94 7.01
CA PRO A 181 -6.64 -15.84 8.04
C PRO A 181 -7.13 -15.06 9.27
N GLN A 182 -8.09 -15.61 10.00
CA GLN A 182 -8.72 -14.93 11.14
C GLN A 182 -7.72 -14.48 12.21
N ARG A 183 -6.64 -15.26 12.44
CA ARG A 183 -5.58 -14.91 13.40
C ARG A 183 -4.85 -13.64 12.99
N ASN A 184 -4.41 -13.56 11.73
CA ASN A 184 -3.70 -12.40 11.20
C ASN A 184 -4.62 -11.18 11.18
N PHE A 185 -5.90 -11.37 10.77
CA PHE A 185 -6.89 -10.30 10.81
C PHE A 185 -7.03 -9.69 12.21
N LYS A 186 -7.12 -10.51 13.27
CA LYS A 186 -7.16 -10.00 14.65
C LYS A 186 -5.89 -9.25 15.03
N SER A 187 -4.72 -9.75 14.64
CA SER A 187 -3.45 -9.07 14.90
C SER A 187 -3.37 -7.69 14.25
N HIS A 188 -3.95 -7.49 13.06
CA HIS A 188 -4.00 -6.17 12.41
C HIS A 188 -4.99 -5.21 13.07
N LEU A 189 -6.00 -5.70 13.80
CA LEU A 189 -6.89 -4.83 14.59
C LEU A 189 -6.19 -4.27 15.82
N GLU A 190 -5.31 -5.06 16.43
CA GLU A 190 -4.55 -4.70 17.63
C GLU A 190 -3.25 -3.93 17.32
N GLY A 191 -2.77 -3.99 16.07
CA GLY A 191 -1.47 -3.47 15.64
C GLY A 191 -1.44 -2.00 15.17
N ILE A 192 -2.51 -1.23 15.40
CA ILE A 192 -2.62 0.20 15.04
C ILE A 192 -2.34 1.07 16.28
#